data_AF-A0A2S2P3V9-F1
#
_entry.id   AF-A0A2S2P3V9-F1
#
_cell.length_a   1.000
_cell.length_b   1.000
_cell.length_c   1.000
_cell.angle_alpha   90.00
_cell.angle_beta   90.00
_cell.angle_gamma   90.00
#
_symmetry.space_group_name_H-M   'P 1'
#
loop_
_entity.id
_entity.type
_entity.pdbx_description
1 polymer ?
#
loop_
_entity_poly.entity_id
_entity_poly.type
_entity_poly.pdbx_seq_one_letter_code
_entity_poly.pdbx_strand_id
1 'polypeptide(L)'
;MLELGCRHWCAALAAFLLLCENTLLTQSRFILMESILIFFTLCGLLFVLKYKRLNMKSPWALTYLIIASVCLTMATCVKYVGLLSWLLSLWIICRDFWVNHLGDKRLSDFTIFLCVVLRCIITFSISIAIYFSVFFIHLIILNKAGPHDSVMTSAFQASLEGGLASITKGQPLHVSHGSQITLRHTHGRTCWLHSHTHVYPIKYADKRGSSHQQQVTCYTFKDVNNWWIVKRPEKNTLAVENTKEPDGIKHGDIIQLVHGMTSRALNSHDVAAPVSPQNQEVSCYIDYNVSMPAQNLWKVEIINRDQFGDVWQAINSQVILTHLNSTQALKFSGRQLPDWGFNQHEVVTDKIIFQDDTVWNVEEHRYTKSENEKERERELVAAEMIPPKGTKLGLWERFWELQYKIIFSSPNTQNVHSHMYSSEPLDWPLMVRGVAYWLSEHNNGQIHLLGNIVVWYSSTICLLLYLSFFAFYLLRQRRQIFDLSFDEWEQFKTIGEVLVVGYGLHYIPYFFIDRTLFLHHYLPALVFKILLCAAFLQHLANIVKTKLIPRFIFHLSLCIWILSVMYVFKKFIVFSYGTSPLTSKEVFKLRWKDTWDFIIHKP
;
A
#
# COMPACT_ATOMS: atom_id res chain seq x y z
N MET A 1 17.35 -10.02 24.68
CA MET A 1 18.45 -10.94 25.07
C MET A 1 18.39 -11.37 26.52
N LEU A 2 18.50 -10.47 27.51
CA LEU A 2 18.42 -10.85 28.93
C LEU A 2 17.10 -11.57 29.27
N GLU A 3 15.99 -11.10 28.70
CA GLU A 3 14.67 -11.74 28.89
C GLU A 3 14.56 -13.13 28.24
N LEU A 4 15.44 -13.48 27.29
CA LEU A 4 15.58 -14.82 26.71
C LEU A 4 16.50 -15.74 27.54
N GLY A 5 16.89 -15.30 28.75
CA GLY A 5 17.79 -16.03 29.64
C GLY A 5 19.27 -15.95 29.24
N CYS A 6 19.62 -15.12 28.25
CA CYS A 6 21.01 -14.98 27.82
C CYS A 6 21.86 -14.25 28.88
N ARG A 7 23.16 -14.53 28.92
CA ARG A 7 24.12 -13.88 29.82
C ARG A 7 24.34 -12.41 29.44
N HIS A 8 24.79 -11.60 30.39
CA HIS A 8 25.03 -10.17 30.19
C HIS A 8 25.99 -9.85 29.04
N TRP A 9 27.09 -10.61 28.90
CA TRP A 9 28.03 -10.38 27.79
C TRP A 9 27.41 -10.64 26.41
N CYS A 10 26.48 -11.61 26.30
CA CYS A 10 25.76 -11.90 25.06
C CYS A 10 24.79 -10.76 24.72
N ALA A 11 24.11 -10.21 25.72
CA ALA A 11 23.26 -9.03 25.53
C ALA A 11 24.08 -7.80 25.10
N ALA A 12 25.26 -7.58 25.71
CA ALA A 12 26.17 -6.52 25.32
C ALA A 12 26.70 -6.72 23.89
N LEU A 13 27.03 -7.97 23.52
CA LEU A 13 27.46 -8.30 22.16
C LEU A 13 26.34 -8.03 21.14
N ALA A 14 25.12 -8.47 21.42
CA ALA A 14 23.97 -8.21 20.54
C ALA A 14 23.72 -6.70 20.34
N ALA A 15 23.80 -5.92 21.41
CA ALA A 15 23.67 -4.46 21.34
C ALA A 15 24.81 -3.83 20.52
N PHE A 16 26.05 -4.28 20.74
CA PHE A 16 27.22 -3.83 20.00
C PHE A 16 27.09 -4.11 18.49
N LEU A 17 26.65 -5.31 18.11
CA LEU A 17 26.46 -5.67 16.70
C LEU A 17 25.38 -4.82 16.02
N LEU A 18 24.28 -4.52 16.72
CA LEU A 18 23.24 -3.63 16.21
C LEU A 18 23.74 -2.18 16.05
N LEU A 19 24.57 -1.70 16.99
CA LEU A 19 25.20 -0.37 16.91
C LEU A 19 26.21 -0.27 15.76
N CYS A 20 26.97 -1.33 15.52
CA CYS A 20 27.97 -1.41 14.46
C CYS A 20 27.41 -1.91 13.11
N GLU A 21 26.09 -1.86 12.91
CA GLU A 21 25.43 -2.21 11.66
C GLU A 21 25.11 -0.97 10.82
N ASN A 22 25.85 -0.80 9.72
CA ASN A 22 25.80 0.38 8.87
C ASN A 22 24.41 0.63 8.26
N THR A 23 23.64 -0.41 7.92
CA THR A 23 22.28 -0.19 7.37
C THR A 23 21.33 0.39 8.40
N LEU A 24 21.42 -0.03 9.67
CA LEU A 24 20.56 0.48 10.73
C LEU A 24 20.95 1.93 11.06
N LEU A 25 22.25 2.23 11.08
CA LEU A 25 22.76 3.59 11.22
C LEU A 25 22.21 4.50 10.11
N THR A 26 22.42 4.13 8.84
CA THR A 26 22.00 4.95 7.70
C THR A 26 20.48 5.20 7.75
N GLN A 27 19.67 4.18 8.04
CA GLN A 27 18.21 4.32 8.13
C GLN A 27 17.74 5.21 9.28
N SER A 28 18.34 5.04 10.46
CA SER A 28 17.98 5.82 11.65
C SER A 28 18.35 7.30 11.55
N ARG A 29 19.28 7.65 10.65
CA ARG A 29 19.72 9.02 10.42
C ARG A 29 18.72 9.85 9.60
N PHE A 30 17.95 9.22 8.72
CA PHE A 30 16.97 9.91 7.89
C PHE A 30 15.58 9.86 8.53
N ILE A 31 14.69 10.73 8.05
CA ILE A 31 13.27 10.74 8.44
C ILE A 31 12.56 9.60 7.68
N LEU A 32 12.90 8.37 8.05
CA LEU A 32 12.38 7.13 7.48
C LEU A 32 11.62 6.34 8.55
N MET A 33 10.68 5.51 8.11
CA MET A 33 9.73 4.83 8.99
C MET A 33 10.31 3.56 9.62
N GLU A 34 11.34 2.98 9.01
CA GLU A 34 11.92 1.69 9.36
C GLU A 34 12.52 1.67 10.77
N SER A 35 13.16 2.76 11.20
CA SER A 35 13.73 2.89 12.55
C SER A 35 12.65 2.91 13.63
N ILE A 36 11.57 3.66 13.39
CA ILE A 36 10.40 3.76 14.26
C ILE A 36 9.70 2.40 14.35
N LEU A 37 9.53 1.72 13.21
CA LEU A 37 8.97 0.37 13.15
C LEU A 37 9.80 -0.61 13.99
N ILE A 38 11.12 -0.70 13.76
CA ILE A 38 12.01 -1.61 14.50
C ILE A 38 11.98 -1.31 16.00
N PHE A 39 11.96 -0.04 16.40
CA PHE A 39 11.86 0.36 17.80
C PHE A 39 10.60 -0.19 18.48
N PHE A 40 9.42 0.10 17.92
CA PHE A 40 8.16 -0.37 18.50
C PHE A 40 8.04 -1.90 18.47
N THR A 41 8.58 -2.53 17.43
CA THR A 41 8.63 -3.99 17.29
C THR A 41 9.44 -4.64 18.41
N LEU A 42 10.68 -4.18 18.63
CA LEU A 42 11.55 -4.71 19.68
C LEU A 42 11.05 -4.38 21.08
N CYS A 43 10.49 -3.18 21.27
CA CYS A 43 9.89 -2.77 22.54
C CYS A 43 8.68 -3.66 22.89
N GLY A 44 7.78 -3.88 21.94
CA GLY A 44 6.64 -4.79 22.09
C GLY A 44 7.08 -6.20 22.47
N LEU A 45 8.03 -6.77 21.72
CA LEU A 45 8.58 -8.10 22.02
C LEU A 45 9.27 -8.18 23.38
N LEU A 46 9.97 -7.13 23.81
CA LEU A 46 10.58 -7.08 25.14
C LEU A 46 9.52 -7.24 26.23
N PHE A 47 8.40 -6.53 26.14
CA PHE A 47 7.34 -6.60 27.13
C PHE A 47 6.57 -7.94 27.09
N VAL A 48 6.42 -8.56 25.91
CA VAL A 48 5.90 -9.94 25.79
C VAL A 48 6.81 -10.94 26.50
N LEU A 49 8.14 -10.81 26.36
CA LEU A 49 9.09 -11.68 27.04
C LEU A 49 9.12 -11.45 28.56
N LYS A 50 8.97 -10.20 29.01
CA LYS A 50 8.80 -9.89 30.45
C LYS A 50 7.51 -10.45 31.01
N TYR A 51 6.43 -10.38 30.24
CA TYR A 51 5.15 -11.01 30.58
C TYR A 51 5.29 -12.52 30.78
N LYS A 52 5.99 -13.23 29.88
CA LYS A 52 6.21 -14.68 29.94
C LYS A 52 6.85 -15.15 31.26
N ARG A 53 7.68 -14.30 31.89
CA ARG A 53 8.38 -14.64 33.14
C ARG A 53 7.53 -14.48 34.39
N LEU A 54 6.40 -13.79 34.30
CA LEU A 54 5.54 -13.52 35.43
C LEU A 54 4.43 -14.56 35.53
N ASN A 55 4.07 -14.90 36.77
CA ASN A 55 2.87 -15.70 37.03
C ASN A 55 1.62 -14.97 36.54
N MET A 56 0.66 -15.73 36.00
CA MET A 56 -0.63 -15.20 35.53
C MET A 56 -1.33 -14.34 36.58
N LYS A 57 -1.26 -14.67 37.87
CA LYS A 57 -1.94 -13.91 38.93
C LYS A 57 -1.29 -12.55 39.24
N SER A 58 -0.11 -12.26 38.71
CA SER A 58 0.59 -10.99 38.98
C SER A 58 -0.07 -9.82 38.25
N PRO A 59 -0.38 -8.68 38.92
CA PRO A 59 -0.90 -7.49 38.25
C PRO A 59 0.10 -6.94 37.23
N TRP A 60 1.40 -7.14 37.45
CA TRP A 60 2.47 -6.75 36.53
C TRP A 60 2.45 -7.51 35.20
N ALA A 61 1.87 -8.72 35.17
CA ALA A 61 1.70 -9.44 33.92
C ALA A 61 0.71 -8.68 33.02
N LEU A 62 -0.40 -8.21 33.58
CA LEU A 62 -1.38 -7.44 32.82
C LEU A 62 -0.79 -6.11 32.31
N THR A 63 -0.01 -5.41 33.14
CA THR A 63 0.60 -4.13 32.71
C THR A 63 1.60 -4.34 31.57
N TYR A 64 2.43 -5.38 31.63
CA TYR A 64 3.34 -5.68 30.52
C TYR A 64 2.60 -6.12 29.25
N LEU A 65 1.49 -6.85 29.38
CA LEU A 65 0.65 -7.21 28.23
C LEU A 65 0.02 -5.97 27.58
N ILE A 66 -0.45 -5.01 28.39
CA ILE A 66 -1.00 -3.72 27.91
C ILE A 66 0.08 -2.94 27.17
N ILE A 67 1.26 -2.76 27.76
CA ILE A 67 2.37 -2.02 27.13
C ILE A 67 2.83 -2.72 25.84
N ALA A 68 2.92 -4.06 25.86
CA ALA A 68 3.23 -4.84 24.66
C ALA A 68 2.19 -4.60 23.54
N SER A 69 0.90 -4.68 23.86
CA SER A 69 -0.19 -4.41 22.90
C SER A 69 -0.09 -3.00 22.32
N VAL A 70 0.16 -1.99 23.17
CA VAL A 70 0.36 -0.60 22.74
C VAL A 70 1.51 -0.49 21.74
N CYS A 71 2.69 -1.00 22.08
CA CYS A 71 3.86 -0.92 21.22
C CYS A 71 3.68 -1.68 19.89
N LEU A 72 3.14 -2.90 19.93
CA LEU A 72 2.92 -3.71 18.72
C LEU A 72 1.84 -3.11 17.80
N THR A 73 0.82 -2.49 18.38
CA THR A 73 -0.21 -1.78 17.60
C THR A 73 0.37 -0.52 16.97
N MET A 74 1.18 0.25 17.71
CA MET A 74 1.90 1.40 17.16
C MET A 74 2.84 0.99 16.01
N ALA A 75 3.52 -0.15 16.11
CA ALA A 75 4.33 -0.70 15.01
C ALA A 75 3.48 -0.96 13.76
N THR A 76 2.27 -1.51 13.94
CA THR A 76 1.31 -1.75 12.85
C THR A 76 0.80 -0.45 12.22
N CYS A 77 0.56 0.59 13.03
CA CYS A 77 0.17 1.92 12.55
C CYS A 77 1.27 2.62 11.76
N VAL A 78 2.55 2.38 12.08
CA VAL A 78 3.70 2.92 11.32
C VAL A 78 3.78 2.25 9.95
N LYS A 79 3.71 0.92 9.90
CA LYS A 79 3.74 0.14 8.65
C LYS A 79 3.06 -1.21 8.89
N TYR A 80 2.24 -1.67 7.95
CA TYR A 80 1.54 -2.96 8.09
C TYR A 80 2.44 -4.18 8.28
N VAL A 81 3.73 -4.09 7.94
CA VAL A 81 4.74 -5.11 8.26
C VAL A 81 4.82 -5.36 9.77
N GLY A 82 4.50 -4.37 10.61
CA GLY A 82 4.42 -4.53 12.08
C GLY A 82 3.37 -5.55 12.54
N LEU A 83 2.36 -5.85 11.70
CA LEU A 83 1.40 -6.93 11.97
C LEU A 83 2.11 -8.29 12.10
N LEU A 84 3.19 -8.51 11.35
CA LEU A 84 3.99 -9.75 11.43
C LEU A 84 4.63 -9.91 12.82
N SER A 85 5.02 -8.80 13.45
CA SER A 85 5.54 -8.80 14.81
C SER A 85 4.44 -8.99 15.86
N TRP A 86 3.24 -8.48 15.59
CA TRP A 86 2.05 -8.74 16.40
C TRP A 86 1.69 -10.23 16.35
N LEU A 87 1.71 -10.86 15.16
CA LEU A 87 1.51 -12.30 14.99
C LEU A 87 2.59 -13.14 15.69
N LEU A 88 3.86 -12.74 15.63
CA LEU A 88 4.93 -13.39 16.40
C LEU A 88 4.63 -13.34 17.90
N SER A 89 4.19 -12.19 18.40
CA SER A 89 3.87 -11.99 19.81
C SER A 89 2.68 -12.86 20.24
N LEU A 90 1.64 -12.92 19.41
CA LEU A 90 0.50 -13.82 19.63
C LEU A 90 0.97 -15.28 19.68
N TRP A 91 1.82 -15.69 18.75
CA TRP A 91 2.39 -17.04 18.73
C TRP A 91 3.17 -17.37 20.01
N ILE A 92 4.00 -16.44 20.51
CA ILE A 92 4.73 -16.61 21.79
C ILE A 92 3.75 -16.79 22.96
N ILE A 93 2.70 -15.97 23.03
CA ILE A 93 1.69 -16.03 24.11
C ILE A 93 0.89 -17.32 24.04
N CYS A 94 0.42 -17.73 22.85
CA CYS A 94 -0.30 -18.98 22.66
C CYS A 94 0.57 -20.20 22.99
N ARG A 95 1.86 -20.15 22.64
CA ARG A 95 2.81 -21.21 22.97
C ARG A 95 3.06 -21.29 24.48
N ASP A 96 3.25 -20.16 25.14
CA ASP A 96 3.37 -20.10 26.61
C ASP A 96 2.14 -20.67 27.29
N PHE A 97 0.95 -20.27 26.83
CA PHE A 97 -0.34 -20.82 27.28
C PHE A 97 -0.38 -22.35 27.19
N TRP A 98 -0.04 -22.89 26.02
CA TRP A 98 -0.05 -24.32 25.76
C TRP A 98 0.92 -25.11 26.64
N VAL A 99 2.15 -24.62 26.82
CA VAL A 99 3.20 -25.36 27.57
C VAL A 99 3.03 -25.22 29.07
N ASN A 100 2.86 -24.00 29.55
CA ASN A 100 3.02 -23.67 30.97
C ASN A 100 1.70 -23.67 31.74
N HIS A 101 0.59 -23.36 31.08
CA HIS A 101 -0.69 -23.16 31.77
C HIS A 101 -1.66 -24.31 31.58
N LEU A 102 -1.75 -24.90 30.38
CA LEU A 102 -2.69 -26.00 30.10
C LEU A 102 -2.36 -27.30 30.85
N GLY A 103 -1.08 -27.52 31.20
CA GLY A 103 -0.62 -28.69 31.95
C GLY A 103 -0.55 -28.52 33.47
N ASP A 104 -0.82 -27.31 33.99
CA ASP A 104 -0.65 -27.04 35.42
C ASP A 104 -1.89 -27.48 36.23
N LYS A 105 -1.76 -28.62 36.91
CA LYS A 105 -2.81 -29.19 37.78
C LYS A 105 -3.17 -28.32 39.00
N ARG A 106 -2.41 -27.24 39.25
CA ARG A 106 -2.65 -26.33 40.39
C ARG A 106 -3.73 -25.28 40.10
N LEU A 107 -4.09 -25.11 38.83
CA LEU A 107 -5.07 -24.12 38.39
C LEU A 107 -6.34 -24.82 37.93
N SER A 108 -7.50 -24.25 38.27
CA SER A 108 -8.78 -24.73 37.73
C SER A 108 -8.90 -24.33 36.26
N ASP A 109 -9.32 -25.27 35.41
CA ASP A 109 -9.59 -25.06 33.99
C ASP A 109 -10.45 -23.82 33.73
N PHE A 110 -11.45 -23.56 34.60
CA PHE A 110 -12.31 -22.39 34.51
C PHE A 110 -11.55 -21.07 34.74
N THR A 111 -10.61 -21.07 35.69
CA THR A 111 -9.77 -19.89 35.98
C THR A 111 -8.83 -19.59 34.82
N ILE A 112 -8.24 -20.64 34.25
CA ILE A 112 -7.38 -20.56 33.07
C ILE A 112 -8.16 -19.97 31.90
N PHE A 113 -9.33 -20.54 31.59
CA PHE A 113 -10.20 -20.08 30.51
C PHE A 113 -10.58 -18.60 30.68
N LEU A 114 -11.08 -18.21 31.85
CA LEU A 114 -11.49 -16.83 32.12
C LEU A 114 -10.31 -15.85 31.99
N CYS A 115 -9.13 -16.21 32.53
CA CYS A 115 -7.93 -15.38 32.40
C CYS A 115 -7.49 -15.19 30.94
N VAL A 116 -7.56 -16.23 30.11
CA VAL A 116 -7.23 -16.11 28.68
C VAL A 116 -8.23 -15.23 27.96
N VAL A 117 -9.53 -15.48 28.14
CA VAL A 117 -10.59 -14.70 27.49
C VAL A 117 -10.46 -13.22 27.85
N LEU A 118 -10.29 -12.90 29.14
CA LEU A 118 -10.09 -11.52 29.59
C LEU A 118 -8.84 -10.89 28.98
N ARG A 119 -7.71 -11.62 28.91
CA ARG A 119 -6.46 -11.11 28.30
C ARG A 119 -6.60 -10.89 26.81
N CYS A 120 -7.27 -11.78 26.10
CA CYS A 120 -7.59 -11.62 24.68
C CYS A 120 -8.45 -10.37 24.48
N ILE A 121 -9.55 -10.23 25.22
CA ILE A 121 -10.44 -9.06 25.15
C ILE A 121 -9.67 -7.78 25.42
N ILE A 122 -8.84 -7.72 26.46
CA ILE A 122 -8.05 -6.54 26.81
C ILE A 122 -7.05 -6.21 25.70
N THR A 123 -6.30 -7.22 25.22
CA THR A 123 -5.28 -7.03 24.18
C THR A 123 -5.90 -6.52 22.88
N PHE A 124 -6.99 -7.14 22.42
CA PHE A 124 -7.70 -6.74 21.21
C PHE A 124 -8.37 -5.38 21.37
N SER A 125 -9.03 -5.11 22.50
CA SER A 125 -9.70 -3.81 22.72
C SER A 125 -8.70 -2.66 22.70
N ILE A 126 -7.51 -2.85 23.30
CA ILE A 126 -6.44 -1.85 23.27
C ILE A 126 -5.90 -1.65 21.86
N SER A 127 -5.64 -2.73 21.13
CA SER A 127 -5.17 -2.64 19.74
C SER A 127 -6.18 -1.91 18.85
N ILE A 128 -7.46 -2.24 18.97
CA ILE A 128 -8.55 -1.60 18.23
C ILE A 128 -8.64 -0.12 18.59
N ALA A 129 -8.65 0.22 19.88
CA ALA A 129 -8.74 1.59 20.35
C ALA A 129 -7.59 2.45 19.83
N ILE A 130 -6.34 1.96 19.90
CA ILE A 130 -5.17 2.71 19.44
C ILE A 130 -5.19 2.88 17.92
N TYR A 131 -5.47 1.82 17.18
CA TYR A 131 -5.50 1.86 15.72
C TYR A 131 -6.54 2.88 15.23
N PHE A 132 -7.78 2.79 15.72
CA PHE A 132 -8.81 3.78 15.39
C PHE A 132 -8.42 5.19 15.83
N SER A 133 -7.86 5.36 17.03
CA SER A 133 -7.46 6.68 17.53
C SER A 133 -6.42 7.35 16.63
N VAL A 134 -5.41 6.61 16.16
CA VAL A 134 -4.38 7.14 15.24
C VAL A 134 -5.00 7.59 13.92
N PHE A 135 -5.88 6.76 13.33
CA PHE A 135 -6.53 7.11 12.06
C PHE A 135 -7.59 8.21 12.19
N PHE A 136 -8.29 8.29 13.32
CA PHE A 136 -9.20 9.41 13.59
C PHE A 136 -8.43 10.71 13.75
N ILE A 137 -7.32 10.71 14.49
CA ILE A 137 -6.42 11.87 14.59
C ILE A 137 -5.91 12.25 13.18
N HIS A 138 -5.51 11.28 12.37
CA HIS A 138 -5.11 11.51 10.98
C HIS A 138 -6.21 12.21 10.15
N LEU A 139 -7.45 11.72 10.18
CA LEU A 139 -8.57 12.27 9.40
C LEU A 139 -9.05 13.65 9.90
N ILE A 140 -8.84 13.95 11.19
CA ILE A 140 -9.15 15.26 11.79
C ILE A 140 -8.08 16.28 11.43
N ILE A 141 -6.80 15.90 11.49
CA ILE A 141 -5.68 16.80 11.19
C ILE A 141 -5.59 17.08 9.68
N LEU A 142 -5.73 16.05 8.84
CA LEU A 142 -5.67 16.17 7.38
C LEU A 142 -7.06 16.34 6.79
N ASN A 143 -7.65 17.51 7.05
CA ASN A 143 -8.96 17.88 6.54
C ASN A 143 -8.91 18.68 5.23
N LYS A 144 -7.73 19.08 4.73
CA LYS A 144 -7.57 19.89 3.51
C LYS A 144 -7.27 19.04 2.28
N ALA A 145 -7.73 19.51 1.12
CA ALA A 145 -7.41 18.92 -0.19
C ALA A 145 -5.90 19.05 -0.50
N GLY A 146 -5.35 18.07 -1.21
CA GLY A 146 -3.93 17.98 -1.54
C GLY A 146 -3.71 17.26 -2.88
N PRO A 147 -2.48 17.26 -3.42
CA PRO A 147 -2.23 16.81 -4.81
C PRO A 147 -2.56 15.33 -5.08
N HIS A 148 -2.66 14.51 -4.04
CA HIS A 148 -2.92 13.07 -4.14
C HIS A 148 -4.29 12.66 -3.60
N ASP A 149 -5.20 13.61 -3.36
CA ASP A 149 -6.59 13.30 -2.99
C ASP A 149 -7.38 12.66 -4.13
N SER A 150 -6.91 12.78 -5.38
CA SER A 150 -7.44 12.16 -6.60
C SER A 150 -7.68 10.65 -6.46
N VAL A 151 -6.88 9.93 -5.67
CA VAL A 151 -7.03 8.48 -5.43
C VAL A 151 -8.34 8.12 -4.70
N MET A 152 -8.90 9.08 -3.95
CA MET A 152 -10.15 8.92 -3.21
C MET A 152 -11.38 9.18 -4.09
N THR A 153 -12.57 8.77 -3.65
CA THR A 153 -13.82 9.04 -4.34
C THR A 153 -14.13 10.53 -4.40
N SER A 154 -14.99 10.96 -5.34
CA SER A 154 -15.41 12.37 -5.41
C SER A 154 -16.15 12.80 -4.15
N ALA A 155 -16.91 11.90 -3.52
CA ALA A 155 -17.56 12.18 -2.25
C ALA A 155 -16.51 12.51 -1.17
N PHE A 156 -15.46 11.69 -1.06
CA PHE A 156 -14.37 11.90 -0.10
C PHE A 156 -13.65 13.22 -0.36
N GLN A 157 -13.27 13.50 -1.61
CA GLN A 157 -12.63 14.76 -1.99
C GLN A 157 -13.51 15.97 -1.70
N ALA A 158 -14.81 15.87 -1.96
CA ALA A 158 -15.76 16.94 -1.67
C ALA A 158 -15.99 17.16 -0.17
N SER A 159 -15.60 16.20 0.69
CA SER A 159 -15.62 16.36 2.15
C SER A 159 -14.41 17.13 2.71
N LEU A 160 -13.32 17.28 1.93
CA LEU A 160 -12.13 18.02 2.34
C LEU A 160 -12.31 19.53 2.18
N GLU A 161 -11.55 20.32 2.92
CA GLU A 161 -11.48 21.78 2.77
C GLU A 161 -10.61 22.15 1.56
N GLY A 162 -11.19 22.88 0.61
CA GLY A 162 -10.53 23.26 -0.64
C GLY A 162 -10.68 22.22 -1.75
N GLY A 163 -9.98 22.40 -2.88
CA GLY A 163 -10.00 21.46 -4.00
C GLY A 163 -11.40 21.24 -4.58
N LEU A 164 -11.81 19.98 -4.72
CA LEU A 164 -13.12 19.64 -5.30
C LEU A 164 -14.28 20.26 -4.51
N ALA A 165 -14.16 20.33 -3.18
CA ALA A 165 -15.21 20.91 -2.35
C ALA A 165 -15.43 22.40 -2.62
N SER A 166 -14.44 23.17 -3.08
CA SER A 166 -14.68 24.56 -3.51
C SER A 166 -15.43 24.66 -4.83
N ILE A 167 -15.30 23.66 -5.69
CA ILE A 167 -15.86 23.62 -7.05
C ILE A 167 -17.32 23.14 -7.03
N THR A 168 -17.62 22.11 -6.24
CA THR A 168 -18.94 21.45 -6.21
C THR A 168 -19.91 22.04 -5.19
N LYS A 169 -19.47 22.98 -4.35
CA LYS A 169 -20.31 23.63 -3.34
C LYS A 169 -21.46 24.41 -3.97
N GLY A 170 -22.69 23.97 -3.73
CA GLY A 170 -23.91 24.65 -4.21
C GLY A 170 -24.41 24.19 -5.58
N GLN A 171 -23.83 23.13 -6.15
CA GLN A 171 -24.36 22.53 -7.36
C GLN A 171 -25.73 21.89 -7.13
N PRO A 172 -26.60 21.86 -8.15
CA PRO A 172 -27.86 21.14 -8.06
C PRO A 172 -27.63 19.67 -7.70
N LEU A 173 -28.44 19.14 -6.77
CA LEU A 173 -28.28 17.75 -6.33
C LEU A 173 -28.85 16.77 -7.37
N HIS A 174 -30.05 17.02 -7.88
CA HIS A 174 -30.78 16.09 -8.74
C HIS A 174 -30.42 16.29 -10.21
N VAL A 175 -29.81 15.27 -10.83
CA VAL A 175 -29.57 15.25 -12.27
C VAL A 175 -30.92 15.13 -12.97
N SER A 176 -31.20 16.08 -13.86
CA SER A 176 -32.50 16.26 -14.50
C SER A 176 -32.34 16.40 -16.01
N HIS A 177 -33.46 16.41 -16.73
CA HIS A 177 -33.45 16.76 -18.15
C HIS A 177 -32.81 18.14 -18.39
N GLY A 178 -31.83 18.24 -19.28
CA GLY A 178 -31.09 19.47 -19.59
C GLY A 178 -29.92 19.76 -18.63
N SER A 179 -29.64 18.86 -17.69
CA SER A 179 -28.50 18.97 -16.78
C SER A 179 -27.18 18.80 -17.52
N GLN A 180 -26.25 19.74 -17.29
CA GLN A 180 -24.86 19.63 -17.73
C GLN A 180 -24.05 18.98 -16.61
N ILE A 181 -23.39 17.87 -16.90
CA ILE A 181 -22.68 17.04 -15.94
C ILE A 181 -21.28 16.69 -16.43
N THR A 182 -20.36 16.46 -15.50
CA THR A 182 -19.12 15.75 -15.77
C THR A 182 -19.22 14.34 -15.20
N LEU A 183 -18.96 13.33 -16.03
CA LEU A 183 -18.97 11.93 -15.62
C LEU A 183 -17.55 11.50 -15.30
N ARG A 184 -17.33 11.05 -14.06
CA ARG A 184 -16.05 10.53 -13.59
C ARG A 184 -16.15 9.03 -13.37
N HIS A 185 -15.06 8.34 -13.67
CA HIS A 185 -14.89 6.94 -13.31
C HIS A 185 -14.64 6.81 -11.80
N THR A 186 -15.44 5.98 -11.11
CA THR A 186 -15.50 5.97 -9.63
C THR A 186 -14.38 5.17 -8.99
N HIS A 187 -14.06 3.99 -9.53
CA HIS A 187 -13.06 3.07 -8.98
C HIS A 187 -11.74 3.17 -9.79
N GLY A 188 -10.61 2.76 -9.23
CA GLY A 188 -9.34 2.79 -9.97
C GLY A 188 -8.79 4.20 -10.28
N ARG A 189 -8.36 4.42 -11.53
CA ARG A 189 -7.64 5.64 -11.96
C ARG A 189 -8.62 6.78 -12.24
N THR A 190 -8.27 7.99 -11.82
CA THR A 190 -9.09 9.18 -12.07
C THR A 190 -9.09 9.56 -13.54
N CYS A 191 -10.27 9.51 -14.14
CA CYS A 191 -10.50 10.06 -15.46
C CYS A 191 -11.97 10.48 -15.62
N TRP A 192 -12.20 11.45 -16.49
CA TRP A 192 -13.52 11.95 -16.87
C TRP A 192 -13.85 11.51 -18.28
N LEU A 193 -15.13 11.19 -18.52
CA LEU A 193 -15.63 10.94 -19.86
C LEU A 193 -15.42 12.21 -20.70
N HIS A 194 -14.68 12.06 -21.78
CA HIS A 194 -14.16 13.16 -22.58
C HIS A 194 -14.45 12.93 -24.05
N SER A 195 -14.66 14.02 -24.79
CA SER A 195 -14.73 13.96 -26.24
C SER A 195 -14.21 15.24 -26.86
N HIS A 196 -13.56 15.14 -28.00
CA HIS A 196 -12.98 16.28 -28.73
C HIS A 196 -13.24 16.10 -30.22
N THR A 197 -13.03 17.14 -31.03
CA THR A 197 -13.40 17.17 -32.46
C THR A 197 -12.68 16.16 -33.36
N HIS A 198 -11.65 15.45 -32.85
CA HIS A 198 -10.93 14.45 -33.63
C HIS A 198 -11.73 13.15 -33.73
N VAL A 199 -11.56 12.46 -34.85
CA VAL A 199 -12.27 11.22 -35.19
C VAL A 199 -11.35 10.01 -35.11
N TYR A 200 -11.92 8.82 -34.90
CA TYR A 200 -11.15 7.57 -34.95
C TYR A 200 -10.54 7.36 -36.34
N PRO A 201 -9.34 6.76 -36.44
CA PRO A 201 -8.73 6.47 -37.74
C PRO A 201 -9.54 5.39 -38.47
N ILE A 202 -9.71 5.51 -39.80
CA ILE A 202 -10.52 4.57 -40.61
C ILE A 202 -10.08 3.10 -40.42
N LYS A 203 -8.78 2.89 -40.20
CA LYS A 203 -8.21 1.59 -39.86
C LYS A 203 -7.33 1.72 -38.63
N TYR A 204 -7.48 0.81 -37.67
CA TYR A 204 -6.56 0.71 -36.54
C TYR A 204 -5.22 0.08 -36.97
N ALA A 205 -4.25 0.03 -36.05
CA ALA A 205 -2.93 -0.56 -36.29
C ALA A 205 -3.01 -2.02 -36.80
N ASP A 206 -4.00 -2.78 -36.32
CA ASP A 206 -4.23 -4.18 -36.71
C ASP A 206 -4.97 -4.34 -38.06
N LYS A 207 -5.14 -3.26 -38.82
CA LYS A 207 -5.90 -3.20 -40.09
C LYS A 207 -7.41 -3.45 -39.97
N ARG A 208 -7.94 -3.62 -38.76
CA ARG A 208 -9.38 -3.63 -38.46
C ARG A 208 -10.01 -2.28 -38.84
N GLY A 209 -11.22 -2.30 -39.37
CA GLY A 209 -11.97 -1.09 -39.71
C GLY A 209 -12.53 -0.42 -38.46
N SER A 210 -12.53 0.91 -38.44
CA SER A 210 -13.17 1.76 -37.44
C SER A 210 -14.43 2.41 -38.03
N SER A 211 -15.27 2.95 -37.15
CA SER A 211 -16.44 3.76 -37.51
C SER A 211 -16.11 5.14 -38.07
N HIS A 212 -14.88 5.62 -37.88
CA HIS A 212 -14.46 6.98 -38.23
C HIS A 212 -15.34 8.08 -37.58
N GLN A 213 -15.96 7.78 -36.44
CA GLN A 213 -16.76 8.73 -35.67
C GLN A 213 -15.90 9.55 -34.71
N GLN A 214 -16.50 10.55 -34.06
CA GLN A 214 -15.81 11.40 -33.08
C GLN A 214 -15.34 10.55 -31.88
N GLN A 215 -14.10 10.75 -31.45
CA GLN A 215 -13.47 9.98 -30.39
C GLN A 215 -14.15 10.25 -29.03
N VAL A 216 -14.35 9.20 -28.25
CA VAL A 216 -14.71 9.29 -26.84
C VAL A 216 -13.64 8.58 -26.03
N THR A 217 -13.12 9.29 -25.05
CA THR A 217 -11.96 8.84 -24.26
C THR A 217 -12.21 9.10 -22.78
N CYS A 218 -11.29 8.63 -21.94
CA CYS A 218 -11.25 9.03 -20.55
C CYS A 218 -10.01 9.91 -20.33
N TYR A 219 -10.23 11.18 -19.99
CA TYR A 219 -9.16 12.16 -19.82
C TYR A 219 -8.84 12.37 -18.34
N THR A 220 -7.57 12.47 -17.98
CA THR A 220 -7.11 12.50 -16.58
C THR A 220 -7.13 13.89 -15.94
N PHE A 221 -7.50 14.93 -16.69
CA PHE A 221 -7.56 16.30 -16.21
C PHE A 221 -8.94 16.92 -16.45
N LYS A 222 -9.25 17.97 -15.69
CA LYS A 222 -10.47 18.74 -15.89
C LYS A 222 -10.35 19.60 -17.15
N ASP A 223 -11.36 19.51 -17.99
CA ASP A 223 -11.43 20.20 -19.28
C ASP A 223 -12.89 20.60 -19.58
N VAL A 224 -13.08 21.63 -20.40
CA VAL A 224 -14.40 22.04 -20.90
C VAL A 224 -15.03 20.96 -21.77
N ASN A 225 -14.22 20.11 -22.40
CA ASN A 225 -14.62 18.95 -23.18
C ASN A 225 -15.05 17.73 -22.32
N ASN A 226 -15.07 17.87 -20.99
CA ASN A 226 -15.59 16.82 -20.09
C ASN A 226 -17.09 16.99 -19.79
N TRP A 227 -17.71 18.07 -20.29
CA TRP A 227 -19.12 18.38 -20.01
C TRP A 227 -20.06 17.65 -20.97
N TRP A 228 -21.06 17.00 -20.41
CA TRP A 228 -22.12 16.27 -21.10
C TRP A 228 -23.49 16.80 -20.68
N ILE A 229 -24.47 16.74 -21.57
CA ILE A 229 -25.84 17.19 -21.31
C ILE A 229 -26.73 15.96 -21.29
N VAL A 230 -27.47 15.80 -20.19
CA VAL A 230 -28.45 14.72 -20.04
C VAL A 230 -29.75 15.12 -20.71
N LYS A 231 -30.18 14.35 -21.70
CA LYS A 231 -31.39 14.60 -22.49
C LYS A 231 -32.31 13.37 -22.44
N ARG A 232 -33.62 13.59 -22.39
CA ARG A 232 -34.63 12.52 -22.52
C ARG A 232 -34.96 12.37 -24.02
N PRO A 233 -35.15 11.15 -24.53
CA PRO A 233 -35.38 10.92 -25.95
C PRO A 233 -36.67 11.59 -26.47
N GLU A 234 -37.68 11.76 -25.60
CA GLU A 234 -39.00 12.32 -25.95
C GLU A 234 -39.03 13.85 -26.00
N LYS A 235 -38.03 14.53 -25.41
CA LYS A 235 -37.97 16.00 -25.33
C LYS A 235 -36.97 16.54 -26.36
N ASN A 236 -37.41 17.46 -27.21
CA ASN A 236 -36.55 18.06 -28.22
C ASN A 236 -35.69 19.22 -27.70
N THR A 237 -36.09 19.84 -26.59
CA THR A 237 -35.37 20.93 -25.94
C THR A 237 -34.12 20.42 -25.23
N LEU A 238 -33.11 21.29 -25.08
CA LEU A 238 -31.89 21.00 -24.30
C LEU A 238 -31.84 21.80 -22.99
N ALA A 239 -32.71 22.81 -22.84
CA ALA A 239 -32.84 23.59 -21.62
C ALA A 239 -33.64 22.83 -20.56
N VAL A 240 -33.30 23.09 -19.29
CA VAL A 240 -34.11 22.63 -18.16
C VAL A 240 -35.40 23.44 -18.17
N GLU A 241 -36.56 22.78 -18.14
CA GLU A 241 -37.83 23.49 -17.96
C GLU A 241 -37.81 24.28 -16.64
N ASN A 242 -38.15 25.57 -16.70
CA ASN A 242 -38.25 26.46 -15.53
C ASN A 242 -39.50 26.13 -14.68
N THR A 243 -39.67 24.88 -14.28
CA THR A 243 -40.68 24.44 -13.32
C THR A 243 -40.10 24.42 -11.90
N LYS A 244 -40.95 24.64 -10.89
CA LYS A 244 -40.56 24.66 -9.46
C LYS A 244 -39.92 23.35 -8.98
N GLU A 245 -40.17 22.24 -9.69
CA GLU A 245 -39.51 20.96 -9.50
C GLU A 245 -38.92 20.50 -10.84
N PRO A 246 -37.59 20.33 -10.95
CA PRO A 246 -36.97 19.79 -12.16
C PRO A 246 -37.24 18.28 -12.27
N ASP A 247 -37.51 17.82 -13.49
CA ASP A 247 -37.73 16.41 -13.82
C ASP A 247 -36.44 15.60 -13.66
N GLY A 248 -36.25 15.08 -12.44
CA GLY A 248 -35.09 14.27 -12.06
C GLY A 248 -35.08 12.91 -12.75
N ILE A 249 -33.92 12.53 -13.26
CA ILE A 249 -33.69 11.21 -13.86
C ILE A 249 -33.69 10.15 -12.77
N LYS A 250 -34.47 9.09 -12.98
CA LYS A 250 -34.63 7.99 -12.01
C LYS A 250 -33.93 6.71 -12.48
N HIS A 251 -33.77 5.79 -11.54
CA HIS A 251 -33.33 4.43 -11.85
C HIS A 251 -34.22 3.79 -12.93
N GLY A 252 -33.58 3.25 -13.97
CA GLY A 252 -34.25 2.60 -15.10
C GLY A 252 -34.64 3.54 -16.24
N ASP A 253 -34.49 4.86 -16.07
CA ASP A 253 -34.78 5.82 -17.13
C ASP A 253 -33.82 5.69 -18.31
N ILE A 254 -34.34 5.95 -19.50
CA ILE A 254 -33.57 6.00 -20.74
C ILE A 254 -33.22 7.45 -21.06
N ILE A 255 -31.94 7.70 -21.31
CA ILE A 255 -31.37 9.01 -21.58
C ILE A 255 -30.52 9.00 -22.85
N GLN A 256 -30.23 10.19 -23.35
CA GLN A 256 -29.17 10.50 -24.30
C GLN A 256 -28.15 11.39 -23.60
N LEU A 257 -26.87 11.10 -23.80
CA LEU A 257 -25.78 11.97 -23.35
C LEU A 257 -25.24 12.74 -24.54
N VAL A 258 -25.38 14.06 -24.53
CA VAL A 258 -24.93 14.93 -25.62
C VAL A 258 -23.68 15.68 -25.17
N HIS A 259 -22.60 15.60 -25.94
CA HIS A 259 -21.36 16.30 -25.62
C HIS A 259 -21.58 17.82 -25.64
N GLY A 260 -21.13 18.53 -24.59
CA GLY A 260 -21.44 19.94 -24.36
C GLY A 260 -20.89 20.87 -25.43
N MET A 261 -19.65 20.64 -25.89
CA MET A 261 -18.98 21.50 -26.88
C MET A 261 -19.31 21.14 -28.33
N THR A 262 -19.39 19.84 -28.67
CA THR A 262 -19.61 19.43 -30.07
C THR A 262 -21.05 19.08 -30.41
N SER A 263 -21.95 19.10 -29.42
CA SER A 263 -23.38 18.76 -29.57
C SER A 263 -23.64 17.36 -30.15
N ARG A 264 -22.65 16.45 -30.12
CA ARG A 264 -22.77 15.08 -30.62
C ARG A 264 -23.23 14.13 -29.52
N ALA A 265 -24.07 13.17 -29.86
CA ALA A 265 -24.59 12.21 -28.90
C ALA A 265 -23.63 11.03 -28.70
N LEU A 266 -23.46 10.60 -27.45
CA LEU A 266 -22.74 9.40 -27.06
C LEU A 266 -23.43 8.18 -27.67
N ASN A 267 -22.66 7.37 -28.38
CA ASN A 267 -23.12 6.26 -29.20
C ASN A 267 -22.20 5.05 -28.99
N SER A 268 -22.78 3.86 -29.10
CA SER A 268 -22.01 2.63 -29.26
C SER A 268 -22.64 1.82 -30.38
N HIS A 269 -21.87 0.96 -31.02
CA HIS A 269 -22.27 0.26 -32.23
C HIS A 269 -21.41 -0.98 -32.40
N ASP A 270 -21.78 -1.86 -33.34
CA ASP A 270 -21.12 -3.16 -33.51
C ASP A 270 -19.78 -3.06 -34.28
N VAL A 271 -18.85 -2.28 -33.72
CA VAL A 271 -17.46 -2.15 -34.15
C VAL A 271 -16.58 -2.43 -32.94
N ALA A 272 -15.54 -3.23 -33.14
CA ALA A 272 -14.60 -3.59 -32.07
C ALA A 272 -13.77 -2.37 -31.65
N ALA A 273 -13.57 -2.20 -30.35
CA ALA A 273 -12.78 -1.10 -29.79
C ALA A 273 -11.32 -1.11 -30.30
N PRO A 274 -10.65 0.06 -30.36
CA PRO A 274 -9.33 0.21 -30.97
C PRO A 274 -8.26 -0.68 -30.33
N VAL A 275 -8.17 -0.72 -29.00
CA VAL A 275 -7.15 -1.47 -28.25
C VAL A 275 -7.73 -2.76 -27.67
N SER A 276 -9.00 -2.75 -27.26
CA SER A 276 -9.68 -3.90 -26.63
C SER A 276 -10.69 -4.56 -27.58
N PRO A 277 -10.27 -5.42 -28.53
CA PRO A 277 -11.13 -5.92 -29.61
C PRO A 277 -12.31 -6.79 -29.16
N GLN A 278 -12.31 -7.23 -27.90
CA GLN A 278 -13.39 -8.02 -27.30
C GLN A 278 -14.60 -7.15 -26.91
N ASN A 279 -14.39 -5.84 -26.80
CA ASN A 279 -15.38 -4.84 -26.40
C ASN A 279 -15.82 -4.00 -27.61
N GLN A 280 -16.98 -3.34 -27.52
CA GLN A 280 -17.42 -2.44 -28.58
C GLN A 280 -16.86 -1.03 -28.41
N GLU A 281 -16.63 -0.36 -29.54
CA GLU A 281 -16.24 1.03 -29.62
C GLU A 281 -17.35 1.95 -29.07
N VAL A 282 -16.93 2.95 -28.30
CA VAL A 282 -17.78 4.05 -27.86
C VAL A 282 -17.32 5.31 -28.59
N SER A 283 -18.28 6.03 -29.17
CA SER A 283 -18.00 7.18 -30.03
C SER A 283 -19.07 8.25 -29.85
N CYS A 284 -18.80 9.44 -30.37
CA CYS A 284 -19.82 10.48 -30.55
C CYS A 284 -20.32 10.40 -32.00
N TYR A 285 -21.62 10.15 -32.19
CA TYR A 285 -22.19 9.91 -33.51
C TYR A 285 -22.04 11.14 -34.42
N ILE A 286 -21.46 10.93 -35.60
CA ILE A 286 -21.43 11.90 -36.70
C ILE A 286 -22.28 11.32 -37.83
N ASP A 287 -23.25 12.10 -38.29
CA ASP A 287 -24.05 11.73 -39.45
C ASP A 287 -23.26 12.01 -40.73
N TYR A 288 -22.67 10.95 -41.29
CA TYR A 288 -22.01 10.98 -42.59
C TYR A 288 -22.97 10.69 -43.75
N ASN A 289 -24.29 10.71 -43.53
CA ASN A 289 -25.29 10.26 -44.50
C ASN A 289 -25.09 8.78 -44.88
N VAL A 290 -24.68 7.98 -43.89
CA VAL A 290 -24.40 6.53 -44.02
C VAL A 290 -25.59 5.76 -43.44
N SER A 291 -25.87 4.57 -43.99
CA SER A 291 -27.03 3.73 -43.66
C SER A 291 -27.11 3.18 -42.22
N MET A 292 -26.20 3.56 -41.32
CA MET A 292 -26.22 3.11 -39.92
C MET A 292 -26.94 4.14 -39.05
N PRO A 293 -28.11 3.81 -38.49
CA PRO A 293 -28.83 4.74 -37.62
C PRO A 293 -28.06 4.96 -36.32
N ALA A 294 -28.22 6.14 -35.73
CA ALA A 294 -27.66 6.46 -34.43
C ALA A 294 -28.25 5.53 -33.33
N GLN A 295 -27.38 4.93 -32.53
CA GLN A 295 -27.73 4.11 -31.36
C GLN A 295 -27.22 4.85 -30.11
N ASN A 296 -27.96 5.88 -29.71
CA ASN A 296 -27.52 6.85 -28.71
C ASN A 296 -28.30 6.79 -27.39
N LEU A 297 -29.04 5.69 -27.16
CA LEU A 297 -29.89 5.50 -25.99
C LEU A 297 -29.15 4.70 -24.92
N TRP A 298 -29.13 5.25 -23.71
CA TRP A 298 -28.48 4.68 -22.54
C TRP A 298 -29.48 4.58 -21.40
N LYS A 299 -29.59 3.40 -20.78
CA LYS A 299 -30.38 3.17 -19.58
C LYS A 299 -29.52 3.46 -18.34
N VAL A 300 -30.04 4.26 -17.42
CA VAL A 300 -29.37 4.60 -16.16
C VAL A 300 -29.72 3.59 -15.07
N GLU A 301 -28.72 2.91 -14.53
CA GLU A 301 -28.89 2.00 -13.40
C GLU A 301 -28.13 2.55 -12.18
N ILE A 302 -28.78 2.67 -11.02
CA ILE A 302 -28.22 3.29 -9.81
C ILE A 302 -27.91 2.15 -8.85
N ILE A 303 -26.64 2.00 -8.47
CA ILE A 303 -26.18 0.88 -7.64
C ILE A 303 -26.54 1.10 -6.18
N ASN A 304 -26.27 2.31 -5.66
CA ASN A 304 -26.41 2.64 -4.24
C ASN A 304 -27.78 3.25 -3.88
N ARG A 305 -28.85 2.70 -4.47
CA ARG A 305 -30.23 3.15 -4.26
C ARG A 305 -30.67 3.07 -2.79
N ASP A 306 -30.18 2.08 -2.06
CA ASP A 306 -30.57 1.83 -0.67
C ASP A 306 -30.08 2.95 0.27
N GLN A 307 -29.05 3.71 -0.15
CA GLN A 307 -28.45 4.78 0.64
C GLN A 307 -28.99 6.17 0.28
N PHE A 308 -29.21 6.45 -1.01
CA PHE A 308 -29.50 7.80 -1.51
C PHE A 308 -30.83 7.93 -2.27
N GLY A 309 -31.60 6.84 -2.40
CA GLY A 309 -32.88 6.79 -3.10
C GLY A 309 -32.76 6.53 -4.61
N ASP A 310 -33.90 6.57 -5.30
CA ASP A 310 -34.02 6.18 -6.72
C ASP A 310 -33.76 7.32 -7.72
N VAL A 311 -33.48 8.53 -7.23
CA VAL A 311 -33.20 9.70 -8.07
C VAL A 311 -31.69 9.84 -8.26
N TRP A 312 -31.25 10.13 -9.48
CA TRP A 312 -29.83 10.32 -9.79
C TRP A 312 -29.31 11.61 -9.15
N GLN A 313 -28.45 11.48 -8.14
CA GLN A 313 -27.83 12.59 -7.42
C GLN A 313 -26.37 12.80 -7.82
N ALA A 314 -25.98 14.06 -7.99
CA ALA A 314 -24.58 14.45 -8.15
C ALA A 314 -23.76 14.10 -6.90
N ILE A 315 -22.50 13.68 -7.09
CA ILE A 315 -21.53 13.19 -6.10
C ILE A 315 -21.92 11.86 -5.43
N ASN A 316 -23.17 11.73 -4.98
CA ASN A 316 -23.61 10.62 -4.14
C ASN A 316 -23.94 9.36 -4.94
N SER A 317 -24.68 9.48 -6.05
CA SER A 317 -25.14 8.31 -6.79
C SER A 317 -24.01 7.70 -7.63
N GLN A 318 -23.85 6.39 -7.51
CA GLN A 318 -23.02 5.57 -8.37
C GLN A 318 -23.91 4.92 -9.43
N VAL A 319 -23.59 5.15 -10.70
CA VAL A 319 -24.43 4.72 -11.82
C VAL A 319 -23.68 3.86 -12.82
N ILE A 320 -24.41 2.95 -13.45
CA ILE A 320 -24.00 2.20 -14.63
C ILE A 320 -24.86 2.70 -15.79
N LEU A 321 -24.22 2.97 -16.92
CA LEU A 321 -24.87 3.39 -18.15
C LEU A 321 -24.89 2.20 -19.12
N THR A 322 -26.07 1.61 -19.31
CA THR A 322 -26.23 0.42 -20.16
C THR A 322 -26.77 0.84 -21.53
N HIS A 323 -26.02 0.56 -22.59
CA HIS A 323 -26.42 0.83 -23.96
C HIS A 323 -27.65 0.00 -24.33
N LEU A 324 -28.73 0.64 -24.79
CA LEU A 324 -30.02 -0.02 -24.98
C LEU A 324 -29.99 -1.08 -26.09
N ASN A 325 -29.33 -0.77 -27.21
CA ASN A 325 -29.32 -1.64 -28.39
C ASN A 325 -28.43 -2.87 -28.22
N SER A 326 -27.25 -2.71 -27.60
CA SER A 326 -26.30 -3.82 -27.42
C SER A 326 -26.37 -4.47 -26.03
N THR A 327 -27.15 -3.91 -25.09
CA THR A 327 -27.26 -4.36 -23.68
C THR A 327 -25.92 -4.42 -22.93
N GLN A 328 -24.96 -3.59 -23.34
CA GLN A 328 -23.60 -3.54 -22.77
C GLN A 328 -23.41 -2.28 -21.93
N ALA A 329 -22.66 -2.39 -20.83
CA ALA A 329 -22.39 -1.28 -19.93
C ALA A 329 -21.17 -0.45 -20.39
N LEU A 330 -21.25 0.87 -20.25
CA LEU A 330 -20.13 1.78 -20.46
C LEU A 330 -19.01 1.51 -19.46
N LYS A 331 -17.81 1.22 -19.95
CA LYS A 331 -16.67 0.75 -19.17
C LYS A 331 -15.41 1.57 -19.45
N PHE A 332 -14.65 1.84 -18.39
CA PHE A 332 -13.25 2.23 -18.49
C PHE A 332 -12.35 1.01 -18.73
N SER A 333 -11.65 0.94 -19.88
CA SER A 333 -10.86 -0.25 -20.24
C SER A 333 -9.54 -0.41 -19.46
N GLY A 334 -9.05 0.67 -18.85
CA GLY A 334 -7.69 0.75 -18.28
C GLY A 334 -6.54 0.86 -19.29
N ARG A 335 -6.81 0.74 -20.60
CA ARG A 335 -5.81 0.83 -21.66
C ARG A 335 -5.66 2.27 -22.17
N GLN A 336 -4.48 2.59 -22.70
CA GLN A 336 -4.21 3.87 -23.34
C GLN A 336 -4.34 3.74 -24.85
N LEU A 337 -4.95 4.76 -25.47
CA LEU A 337 -4.99 4.92 -26.90
C LEU A 337 -3.59 5.32 -27.43
N PRO A 338 -3.25 4.99 -28.69
CA PRO A 338 -2.01 5.44 -29.32
C PRO A 338 -1.98 6.97 -29.54
N ASP A 339 -0.91 7.46 -30.17
CA ASP A 339 -0.68 8.89 -30.41
C ASP A 339 -1.83 9.62 -31.10
N TRP A 340 -2.59 8.95 -31.98
CA TRP A 340 -3.77 9.52 -32.65
C TRP A 340 -4.94 9.84 -31.69
N GLY A 341 -4.94 9.21 -30.51
CA GLY A 341 -5.88 9.46 -29.40
C GLY A 341 -5.23 10.22 -28.25
N PHE A 342 -4.12 10.93 -28.52
CA PHE A 342 -3.41 11.78 -27.57
C PHE A 342 -2.95 11.07 -26.28
N ASN A 343 -2.70 9.75 -26.34
CA ASN A 343 -2.34 8.93 -25.17
C ASN A 343 -3.35 9.00 -24.01
N GLN A 344 -4.61 9.35 -24.32
CA GLN A 344 -5.75 9.30 -23.40
C GLN A 344 -6.20 7.84 -23.19
N HIS A 345 -7.07 7.60 -22.21
CA HIS A 345 -7.54 6.24 -21.94
C HIS A 345 -8.73 5.84 -22.79
N GLU A 346 -8.81 4.55 -23.12
CA GLU A 346 -9.88 3.98 -23.95
C GLU A 346 -11.15 3.73 -23.11
N VAL A 347 -12.29 4.20 -23.63
CA VAL A 347 -13.64 3.93 -23.11
C VAL A 347 -14.33 2.97 -24.07
N VAL A 348 -14.95 1.92 -23.53
CA VAL A 348 -15.56 0.83 -24.31
C VAL A 348 -16.90 0.43 -23.72
N THR A 349 -17.65 -0.48 -24.37
CA THR A 349 -18.75 -1.18 -23.72
C THR A 349 -18.42 -2.64 -23.42
N ASP A 350 -18.98 -3.17 -22.34
CA ASP A 350 -18.75 -4.55 -21.90
C ASP A 350 -20.06 -5.28 -21.62
N LYS A 351 -20.06 -6.59 -21.85
CA LYS A 351 -21.20 -7.48 -21.58
C LYS A 351 -21.38 -7.71 -20.08
N ILE A 352 -20.30 -7.60 -19.30
CA ILE A 352 -20.35 -7.67 -17.85
C ILE A 352 -20.80 -6.31 -17.31
N ILE A 353 -22.06 -6.23 -16.89
CA ILE A 353 -22.69 -4.97 -16.46
C ILE A 353 -22.19 -4.54 -15.08
N PHE A 354 -22.17 -5.46 -14.12
CA PHE A 354 -21.79 -5.18 -12.73
C PHE A 354 -20.31 -5.49 -12.51
N GLN A 355 -19.47 -4.45 -12.63
CA GLN A 355 -18.04 -4.49 -12.34
C GLN A 355 -17.58 -3.10 -11.87
N ASP A 356 -16.45 -3.03 -11.17
CA ASP A 356 -15.95 -1.76 -10.63
C ASP A 356 -15.65 -0.72 -11.74
N ASP A 357 -15.20 -1.20 -12.91
CA ASP A 357 -14.81 -0.39 -14.08
C ASP A 357 -15.99 0.20 -14.87
N THR A 358 -17.24 -0.22 -14.59
CA THR A 358 -18.46 0.31 -15.22
C THR A 358 -19.16 1.35 -14.35
N VAL A 359 -18.61 1.65 -13.18
CA VAL A 359 -19.24 2.56 -12.22
C VAL A 359 -18.79 4.00 -12.47
N TRP A 360 -19.76 4.85 -12.79
CA TRP A 360 -19.58 6.27 -13.03
C TRP A 360 -20.28 7.08 -11.95
N ASN A 361 -19.75 8.27 -11.67
CA ASN A 361 -20.37 9.23 -10.79
C ASN A 361 -20.35 10.63 -11.41
N VAL A 362 -21.38 11.42 -11.11
CA VAL A 362 -21.43 12.82 -11.54
C VAL A 362 -20.62 13.64 -10.55
N GLU A 363 -19.54 14.28 -11.02
CA GLU A 363 -18.68 15.09 -10.16
C GLU A 363 -19.17 16.54 -10.09
N GLU A 364 -19.27 17.18 -11.26
CA GLU A 364 -19.75 18.56 -11.41
C GLU A 364 -21.10 18.56 -12.12
N HIS A 365 -22.01 19.42 -11.67
CA HIS A 365 -23.37 19.50 -12.21
C HIS A 365 -23.87 20.95 -12.29
N ARG A 366 -24.53 21.30 -13.40
CA ARG A 366 -25.16 22.61 -13.65
C ARG A 366 -26.47 22.44 -14.42
N TYR A 367 -27.41 23.36 -14.25
CA TYR A 367 -28.62 23.41 -15.09
C TYR A 367 -28.40 24.30 -16.32
N THR A 368 -28.75 23.80 -17.51
CA THR A 368 -28.74 24.60 -18.75
C THR A 368 -29.89 25.61 -18.72
N LYS A 369 -29.57 26.91 -18.81
CA LYS A 369 -30.55 28.01 -18.82
C LYS A 369 -30.83 28.57 -20.21
N SER A 370 -29.91 28.40 -21.16
CA SER A 370 -29.94 28.97 -22.50
C SER A 370 -30.21 27.90 -23.57
N GLU A 371 -31.06 28.22 -24.57
CA GLU A 371 -31.34 27.31 -25.70
C GLU A 371 -30.34 27.49 -26.87
N ASN A 372 -29.66 28.63 -26.95
CA ASN A 372 -28.75 28.95 -28.05
C ASN A 372 -27.35 28.33 -27.86
N GLU A 373 -26.87 27.60 -28.88
CA GLU A 373 -25.57 26.90 -28.86
C GLU A 373 -24.38 27.81 -28.58
N LYS A 374 -24.33 29.00 -29.21
CA LYS A 374 -23.24 29.98 -29.02
C LYS A 374 -23.24 30.64 -27.64
N GLU A 375 -24.41 30.80 -27.03
CA GLU A 375 -24.52 31.36 -25.67
C GLU A 375 -24.11 30.31 -24.64
N ARG A 376 -24.51 29.05 -24.86
CA ARG A 376 -24.07 27.91 -24.04
C ARG A 376 -22.56 27.73 -24.06
N GLU A 377 -21.91 27.81 -25.23
CA GLU A 377 -20.44 27.78 -25.32
C GLU A 377 -19.79 28.91 -24.50
N ARG A 378 -20.36 30.11 -24.55
CA ARG A 378 -19.86 31.26 -23.77
C ARG A 378 -20.09 31.07 -22.27
N GLU A 379 -21.25 30.55 -21.86
CA GLU A 379 -21.56 30.24 -20.46
C GLU A 379 -20.64 29.16 -19.89
N LEU A 380 -20.30 28.14 -20.70
CA LEU A 380 -19.35 27.08 -20.33
C LEU A 380 -17.95 27.65 -20.07
N VAL A 381 -17.52 28.63 -20.87
CA VAL A 381 -16.20 29.28 -20.76
C VAL A 381 -16.17 30.34 -19.65
N ALA A 382 -17.26 31.07 -19.41
CA ALA A 382 -17.28 32.25 -18.54
C ALA A 382 -17.65 31.98 -17.07
N ALA A 383 -18.12 30.79 -16.72
CA ALA A 383 -18.59 30.50 -15.36
C ALA A 383 -17.42 30.37 -14.35
N GLU A 384 -17.04 31.48 -13.74
CA GLU A 384 -16.25 31.51 -12.49
C GLU A 384 -17.08 31.02 -11.30
N MET A 385 -16.44 30.23 -10.44
CA MET A 385 -17.06 29.37 -9.42
C MET A 385 -17.08 30.01 -8.02
N ILE A 386 -18.23 30.42 -7.47
CA ILE A 386 -18.41 30.54 -6.00
C ILE A 386 -19.90 30.36 -5.55
N PRO A 387 -20.21 30.05 -4.26
CA PRO A 387 -20.86 28.81 -3.75
C PRO A 387 -22.26 29.07 -3.10
N PRO A 388 -22.97 28.08 -2.48
CA PRO A 388 -22.94 27.86 -1.01
C PRO A 388 -23.54 26.51 -0.47
N LYS A 389 -22.74 25.45 -0.26
CA LYS A 389 -22.85 24.41 0.83
C LYS A 389 -22.10 23.13 0.45
N GLY A 390 -21.30 22.61 1.39
CA GLY A 390 -20.44 21.44 1.17
C GLY A 390 -21.10 20.13 1.59
N THR A 391 -20.80 19.05 0.87
CA THR A 391 -21.14 17.67 1.24
C THR A 391 -20.36 17.25 2.49
N LYS A 392 -21.03 16.59 3.44
CA LYS A 392 -20.40 16.04 4.64
C LYS A 392 -20.48 14.52 4.58
N LEU A 393 -19.33 13.85 4.46
CA LEU A 393 -19.21 12.41 4.70
C LEU A 393 -19.00 12.11 6.18
N GLY A 394 -19.49 10.97 6.64
CA GLY A 394 -19.23 10.48 7.99
C GLY A 394 -17.76 10.13 8.21
N LEU A 395 -17.27 10.28 9.44
CA LEU A 395 -15.89 9.88 9.78
C LEU A 395 -15.63 8.39 9.55
N TRP A 396 -16.63 7.54 9.77
CA TRP A 396 -16.53 6.09 9.55
C TRP A 396 -16.45 5.71 8.08
N GLU A 397 -17.21 6.39 7.22
CA GLU A 397 -17.15 6.20 5.76
C GLU A 397 -15.78 6.62 5.24
N ARG A 398 -15.29 7.79 5.68
CA ARG A 398 -13.93 8.27 5.38
C ARG A 398 -12.86 7.29 5.84
N PHE A 399 -13.01 6.75 7.05
CA PHE A 399 -12.09 5.74 7.56
C PHE A 399 -12.09 4.48 6.71
N TRP A 400 -13.26 3.92 6.39
CA TRP A 400 -13.35 2.67 5.65
C TRP A 400 -12.84 2.82 4.21
N GLU A 401 -13.19 3.93 3.55
CA GLU A 401 -12.67 4.25 2.23
C GLU A 401 -11.14 4.35 2.26
N LEU A 402 -10.58 5.08 3.24
CA LEU A 402 -9.13 5.20 3.40
C LEU A 402 -8.47 3.82 3.59
N GLN A 403 -9.00 2.97 4.47
CA GLN A 403 -8.45 1.63 4.70
C GLN A 403 -8.52 0.75 3.45
N TYR A 404 -9.67 0.77 2.75
CA TYR A 404 -9.84 0.05 1.50
C TYR A 404 -8.79 0.47 0.46
N LYS A 405 -8.58 1.78 0.30
CA LYS A 405 -7.59 2.31 -0.66
C LYS A 405 -6.16 1.95 -0.27
N ILE A 406 -5.81 1.93 1.02
CA ILE A 406 -4.46 1.55 1.46
C ILE A 406 -4.19 0.05 1.21
N ILE A 407 -5.18 -0.82 1.44
CA ILE A 407 -5.02 -2.28 1.30
C ILE A 407 -5.10 -2.72 -0.16
N PHE A 408 -6.09 -2.24 -0.91
CA PHE A 408 -6.43 -2.77 -2.24
C PHE A 408 -6.01 -1.85 -3.40
N SER A 409 -5.94 -0.54 -3.20
CA SER A 409 -5.66 0.44 -4.27
C SER A 409 -4.25 1.03 -4.19
N SER A 410 -3.31 0.38 -3.50
CA SER A 410 -1.94 0.89 -3.40
C SER A 410 -1.34 1.10 -4.79
N PRO A 411 -0.95 2.33 -5.17
CA PRO A 411 -0.39 2.65 -6.49
C PRO A 411 0.87 1.85 -6.84
N ASN A 412 1.54 1.29 -5.83
CA ASN A 412 2.74 0.46 -5.95
C ASN A 412 2.51 -0.88 -6.69
N THR A 413 1.27 -1.29 -6.88
CA THR A 413 0.93 -2.53 -7.60
C THR A 413 0.73 -2.31 -9.10
N GLN A 414 0.41 -1.08 -9.54
CA GLN A 414 -0.03 -0.82 -10.92
C GLN A 414 1.06 -0.26 -11.85
N ASN A 415 2.13 0.37 -11.31
CA ASN A 415 3.25 0.86 -12.11
C ASN A 415 4.54 0.12 -11.75
N VAL A 416 4.69 -1.10 -12.27
CA VAL A 416 5.89 -1.93 -12.16
C VAL A 416 6.97 -1.41 -13.12
N HIS A 417 7.31 -0.13 -13.03
CA HIS A 417 8.62 0.30 -13.52
C HIS A 417 9.63 -0.11 -12.46
N SER A 418 10.36 -1.19 -12.73
CA SER A 418 11.44 -1.68 -11.87
C SER A 418 12.43 -0.53 -11.63
N HIS A 419 12.41 0.04 -10.42
CA HIS A 419 13.37 1.05 -10.03
C HIS A 419 14.79 0.46 -10.12
N MET A 420 15.78 1.23 -10.55
CA MET A 420 17.15 0.76 -10.76
C MET A 420 17.75 0.09 -9.50
N TYR A 421 17.43 0.64 -8.33
CA TYR A 421 17.87 0.12 -7.02
C TYR A 421 16.90 -0.89 -6.38
N SER A 422 15.91 -1.39 -7.13
CA SER A 422 15.07 -2.49 -6.65
C SER A 422 15.91 -3.76 -6.46
N SER A 423 15.50 -4.56 -5.48
CA SER A 423 16.22 -5.78 -5.07
C SER A 423 15.23 -6.86 -4.69
N GLU A 424 15.59 -8.11 -4.96
CA GLU A 424 14.74 -9.25 -4.69
C GLU A 424 15.00 -9.85 -3.30
N PRO A 425 14.02 -10.57 -2.70
CA PRO A 425 14.21 -11.23 -1.42
C PRO A 425 15.42 -12.17 -1.36
N LEU A 426 15.80 -12.81 -2.48
CA LEU A 426 16.97 -13.69 -2.57
C LEU A 426 18.30 -12.93 -2.47
N ASP A 427 18.32 -11.64 -2.86
CA ASP A 427 19.51 -10.80 -2.83
C ASP A 427 19.87 -10.34 -1.43
N TRP A 428 18.89 -10.28 -0.52
CA TRP A 428 19.06 -9.64 0.78
C TRP A 428 20.01 -10.39 1.72
N PRO A 429 19.93 -11.73 1.91
CA PRO A 429 20.84 -12.44 2.81
C PRO A 429 22.31 -12.31 2.41
N LEU A 430 22.59 -12.13 1.12
CA LEU A 430 23.95 -11.99 0.58
C LEU A 430 24.34 -10.53 0.31
N MET A 431 23.48 -9.56 0.61
CA MET A 431 23.72 -8.14 0.35
C MET A 431 24.26 -7.92 -1.07
N VAL A 432 23.55 -8.46 -2.06
CA VAL A 432 23.96 -8.38 -3.48
C VAL A 432 23.93 -6.93 -3.96
N ARG A 433 22.84 -6.21 -3.65
CA ARG A 433 22.65 -4.82 -4.06
C ARG A 433 22.42 -3.91 -2.85
N GLY A 434 23.03 -2.73 -2.89
CA GLY A 434 22.74 -1.61 -1.99
C GLY A 434 21.77 -0.62 -2.63
N VAL A 435 21.35 0.39 -1.88
CA VAL A 435 20.49 1.47 -2.38
C VAL A 435 21.20 2.81 -2.18
N ALA A 436 21.39 3.59 -3.24
CA ALA A 436 21.91 4.96 -3.13
C ALA A 436 20.80 5.90 -2.63
N TYR A 437 21.10 6.68 -1.59
CA TYR A 437 20.17 7.67 -1.01
C TYR A 437 20.51 9.09 -1.41
N TRP A 438 21.79 9.39 -1.54
CA TRP A 438 22.23 10.72 -1.89
C TRP A 438 23.60 10.66 -2.55
N LEU A 439 23.83 11.57 -3.49
CA LEU A 439 25.09 11.83 -4.15
C LEU A 439 25.32 13.33 -4.13
N SER A 440 26.55 13.75 -3.85
CA SER A 440 26.94 15.15 -3.97
C SER A 440 27.04 15.54 -5.44
N GLU A 441 26.70 16.78 -5.77
CA GLU A 441 26.78 17.31 -7.13
C GLU A 441 28.21 17.65 -7.56
N HIS A 442 29.11 17.92 -6.60
CA HIS A 442 30.46 18.44 -6.88
C HIS A 442 31.58 17.46 -6.51
N ASN A 443 31.29 16.46 -5.69
CA ASN A 443 32.26 15.45 -5.27
C ASN A 443 31.64 14.05 -5.35
N ASN A 444 32.45 12.98 -5.23
CA ASN A 444 31.88 11.62 -5.18
C ASN A 444 31.45 11.20 -3.77
N GLY A 445 31.15 12.17 -2.90
CA GLY A 445 30.50 11.92 -1.63
C GLY A 445 29.12 11.33 -1.87
N GLN A 446 28.84 10.21 -1.22
CA GLN A 446 27.61 9.47 -1.46
C GLN A 446 27.13 8.80 -0.18
N ILE A 447 25.82 8.72 -0.02
CA ILE A 447 25.16 7.99 1.06
C ILE A 447 24.52 6.76 0.45
N HIS A 448 24.91 5.59 0.94
CA HIS A 448 24.42 4.30 0.49
C HIS A 448 23.88 3.50 1.65
N LEU A 449 22.73 2.87 1.43
CA LEU A 449 22.20 1.84 2.28
C LEU A 449 22.98 0.54 2.03
N LEU A 450 24.05 0.37 2.79
CA LEU A 450 24.93 -0.78 2.74
C LEU A 450 25.26 -1.24 4.16
N GLY A 451 25.17 -2.54 4.40
CA GLY A 451 25.36 -3.13 5.72
C GLY A 451 26.81 -3.46 6.03
N ASN A 452 27.08 -3.81 7.28
CA ASN A 452 28.37 -4.33 7.69
C ASN A 452 28.52 -5.78 7.19
N ILE A 453 29.31 -6.00 6.13
CA ILE A 453 29.43 -7.31 5.48
C ILE A 453 29.83 -8.43 6.44
N VAL A 454 30.66 -8.14 7.44
CA VAL A 454 31.09 -9.13 8.43
C VAL A 454 29.93 -9.55 9.30
N VAL A 455 29.17 -8.60 9.86
CA VAL A 455 27.97 -8.88 10.67
C VAL A 455 26.91 -9.59 9.83
N TRP A 456 26.72 -9.14 8.59
CA TRP A 456 25.71 -9.67 7.69
C TRP A 456 25.93 -11.14 7.36
N TYR A 457 27.16 -11.48 6.94
CA TYR A 457 27.52 -12.84 6.57
C TYR A 457 27.68 -13.74 7.79
N SER A 458 28.32 -13.27 8.86
CA SER A 458 28.44 -14.06 10.08
C SER A 458 27.07 -14.40 10.66
N SER A 459 26.13 -13.47 10.64
CA SER A 459 24.77 -13.72 11.15
C SER A 459 23.98 -14.68 10.24
N THR A 460 24.24 -14.66 8.93
CA THR A 460 23.65 -15.62 7.97
C THR A 460 24.22 -17.03 8.18
N ILE A 461 25.54 -17.15 8.38
CA ILE A 461 26.20 -18.41 8.72
C ILE A 461 25.68 -18.93 10.07
N CYS A 462 25.61 -18.09 11.10
CA CYS A 462 25.08 -18.46 12.41
C CYS A 462 23.63 -18.92 12.36
N LEU A 463 22.78 -18.34 11.50
CA LEU A 463 21.41 -18.82 11.27
C LEU A 463 21.41 -20.25 10.72
N LEU A 464 22.19 -20.52 9.67
CA LEU A 464 22.29 -21.86 9.07
C LEU A 464 22.88 -22.89 10.05
N LEU A 465 23.91 -22.50 10.81
CA LEU A 465 24.52 -23.34 11.84
C LEU A 465 23.53 -23.60 12.97
N TYR A 466 22.79 -22.60 13.44
CA TYR A 466 21.77 -22.78 14.47
C TYR A 466 20.72 -23.81 14.02
N LEU A 467 20.20 -23.69 12.80
CA LEU A 467 19.22 -24.65 12.24
C LEU A 467 19.81 -26.05 12.13
N SER A 468 21.07 -26.17 11.71
CA SER A 468 21.78 -27.45 11.60
C SER A 468 21.99 -28.10 12.98
N PHE A 469 22.40 -27.32 13.98
CA PHE A 469 22.55 -27.78 15.37
C PHE A 469 21.20 -28.16 15.97
N PHE A 470 20.15 -27.39 15.70
CA PHE A 470 18.80 -27.71 16.15
C PHE A 470 18.33 -29.05 15.58
N ALA A 471 18.47 -29.28 14.27
CA ALA A 471 18.17 -30.56 13.64
C ALA A 471 19.02 -31.70 14.22
N PHE A 472 20.32 -31.48 14.41
CA PHE A 472 21.22 -32.46 15.02
C PHE A 472 20.80 -32.85 16.44
N TYR A 473 20.49 -31.87 17.30
CA TYR A 473 20.01 -32.13 18.65
C TYR A 473 18.67 -32.86 18.66
N LEU A 474 17.73 -32.49 17.78
CA LEU A 474 16.46 -33.20 17.65
C LEU A 474 16.66 -34.67 17.25
N LEU A 475 17.52 -34.95 16.28
CA LEU A 475 17.84 -36.32 15.85
C LEU A 475 18.48 -37.15 16.97
N ARG A 476 19.37 -36.55 17.77
CA ARG A 476 20.00 -37.22 18.91
C ARG A 476 19.04 -37.45 20.07
N GLN A 477 18.16 -36.49 20.36
CA GLN A 477 17.09 -36.68 21.33
C GLN A 477 16.11 -37.77 20.92
N ARG A 478 15.77 -37.89 19.63
CA ARG A 478 14.98 -39.02 19.11
C ARG A 478 15.65 -40.37 19.37
N ARG A 479 16.98 -40.41 19.38
CA ARG A 479 17.80 -41.58 19.75
C ARG A 479 18.06 -41.70 21.27
N GLN A 480 17.38 -40.92 22.10
CA GLN A 480 17.56 -40.89 23.56
C GLN A 480 18.96 -40.48 24.03
N ILE A 481 19.70 -39.72 23.20
CA ILE A 481 21.00 -39.15 23.57
C ILE A 481 20.80 -37.67 23.89
N PHE A 482 20.98 -37.30 25.16
CA PHE A 482 20.79 -35.94 25.66
C PHE A 482 22.14 -35.23 25.84
N ASP A 483 22.53 -34.42 24.86
CA ASP A 483 23.81 -33.69 24.87
C ASP A 483 23.82 -32.45 25.78
N LEU A 484 22.65 -31.84 25.95
CA LEU A 484 22.47 -30.60 26.71
C LEU A 484 21.68 -30.89 27.98
N SER A 485 21.94 -30.10 29.03
CA SER A 485 21.08 -30.07 30.19
C SER A 485 19.66 -29.60 29.82
N PHE A 486 18.66 -29.97 30.63
CA PHE A 486 17.27 -29.60 30.37
C PHE A 486 17.09 -28.09 30.21
N ASP A 487 17.69 -27.30 31.09
CA ASP A 487 17.58 -25.83 31.06
C ASP A 487 18.25 -25.21 29.82
N GLU A 488 19.43 -25.71 29.44
CA GLU A 488 20.13 -25.26 28.23
C GLU A 488 19.36 -25.62 26.97
N TRP A 489 18.73 -26.79 26.93
CA TRP A 489 17.87 -27.19 25.83
C TRP A 489 16.61 -26.32 25.73
N GLU A 490 15.95 -26.04 26.86
CA GLU A 490 14.75 -25.19 26.89
C GLU A 490 15.06 -23.76 26.47
N GLN A 491 16.21 -23.23 26.92
CA GLN A 491 16.73 -21.95 26.47
C GLN A 491 17.02 -21.97 24.96
N PHE A 492 17.74 -22.99 24.46
CA PHE A 492 18.09 -23.10 23.05
C PHE A 492 16.84 -23.14 22.17
N LYS A 493 15.82 -23.93 22.55
CA LYS A 493 14.50 -23.96 21.90
C LYS A 493 13.84 -22.58 21.93
N THR A 494 13.71 -21.96 23.11
CA THR A 494 13.07 -20.64 23.26
C THR A 494 13.73 -19.57 22.39
N ILE A 495 15.05 -19.61 22.24
CA ILE A 495 15.80 -18.71 21.34
C ILE A 495 15.36 -18.90 19.88
N GLY A 496 15.24 -20.15 19.41
CA GLY A 496 14.79 -20.45 18.05
C GLY A 496 13.33 -20.07 17.83
N GLU A 497 12.48 -20.43 18.79
CA GLU A 497 11.07 -20.07 18.86
C GLU A 497 10.87 -18.55 18.67
N VAL A 498 11.66 -17.70 19.33
CA VAL A 498 11.49 -16.25 19.21
C VAL A 498 12.23 -15.67 17.99
N LEU A 499 13.51 -16.02 17.81
CA LEU A 499 14.39 -15.34 16.85
C LEU A 499 14.36 -15.97 15.45
N VAL A 500 14.28 -17.29 15.32
CA VAL A 500 14.20 -17.96 14.01
C VAL A 500 12.80 -17.79 13.43
N VAL A 501 11.75 -17.98 14.22
CA VAL A 501 10.37 -17.72 13.77
C VAL A 501 10.21 -16.23 13.46
N GLY A 502 10.76 -15.34 14.30
CA GLY A 502 10.76 -13.90 14.04
C GLY A 502 11.47 -13.52 12.73
N TYR A 503 12.63 -14.12 12.46
CA TYR A 503 13.32 -13.98 11.18
C TYR A 503 12.46 -14.47 10.01
N GLY A 504 11.89 -15.67 10.11
CA GLY A 504 11.06 -16.28 9.07
C GLY A 504 9.83 -15.43 8.76
N LEU A 505 9.09 -15.00 9.78
CA LEU A 505 7.90 -14.16 9.62
C LEU A 505 8.20 -12.82 8.96
N HIS A 506 9.38 -12.23 9.19
CA HIS A 506 9.76 -10.95 8.56
C HIS A 506 10.52 -11.11 7.25
N TYR A 507 10.72 -12.33 6.75
CA TYR A 507 11.46 -12.59 5.52
C TYR A 507 10.61 -13.32 4.47
N ILE A 508 9.97 -14.42 4.86
CA ILE A 508 9.20 -15.30 3.96
C ILE A 508 8.05 -14.59 3.23
N PRO A 509 7.25 -13.71 3.87
CA PRO A 509 6.12 -13.07 3.19
C PRO A 509 6.53 -12.28 1.94
N TYR A 510 7.74 -11.73 1.89
CA TYR A 510 8.21 -10.95 0.76
C TYR A 510 8.40 -11.75 -0.54
N PHE A 511 8.46 -13.08 -0.47
CA PHE A 511 8.47 -13.93 -1.67
C PHE A 511 7.12 -14.02 -2.37
N PHE A 512 6.03 -13.64 -1.69
CA PHE A 512 4.66 -13.73 -2.19
C PHE A 512 4.06 -12.34 -2.50
N ILE A 513 4.89 -11.29 -2.52
CA ILE A 513 4.43 -9.92 -2.75
C ILE A 513 4.92 -9.45 -4.11
N ASP A 514 3.98 -9.26 -5.03
CA ASP A 514 4.23 -8.75 -6.38
C ASP A 514 4.24 -7.22 -6.41
N ARG A 515 5.29 -6.61 -5.84
CA ARG A 515 5.53 -5.15 -5.91
C ARG A 515 7.02 -4.83 -5.93
N THR A 516 7.38 -3.58 -6.19
CA THR A 516 8.79 -3.14 -6.12
C THR A 516 9.31 -3.23 -4.68
N LEU A 517 10.35 -4.04 -4.46
CA LEU A 517 11.00 -4.23 -3.16
C LEU A 517 12.41 -3.65 -3.11
N PHE A 518 12.86 -3.38 -1.90
CA PHE A 518 14.14 -2.73 -1.60
C PHE A 518 14.76 -3.34 -0.35
N LEU A 519 16.09 -3.26 -0.22
CA LEU A 519 16.86 -3.82 0.90
C LEU A 519 16.34 -3.42 2.30
N HIS A 520 15.76 -2.23 2.45
CA HIS A 520 15.25 -1.76 3.74
C HIS A 520 14.08 -2.62 4.28
N HIS A 521 13.37 -3.35 3.41
CA HIS A 521 12.31 -4.29 3.81
C HIS A 521 12.86 -5.47 4.64
N TYR A 522 14.13 -5.82 4.44
CA TYR A 522 14.81 -6.92 5.14
C TYR A 522 15.27 -6.54 6.55
N LEU A 523 15.30 -5.26 6.91
CA LEU A 523 15.92 -4.80 8.16
C LEU A 523 15.26 -5.35 9.44
N PRO A 524 13.92 -5.46 9.53
CA PRO A 524 13.31 -6.16 10.66
C PRO A 524 13.81 -7.60 10.80
N ALA A 525 13.92 -8.35 9.69
CA ALA A 525 14.46 -9.71 9.70
C ALA A 525 15.95 -9.74 10.07
N LEU A 526 16.75 -8.78 9.56
CA LEU A 526 18.17 -8.64 9.90
C LEU A 526 18.38 -8.49 11.40
N VAL A 527 17.54 -7.72 12.09
CA VAL A 527 17.63 -7.55 13.55
C VAL A 527 17.49 -8.89 14.27
N PHE A 528 16.48 -9.70 13.94
CA PHE A 528 16.35 -11.05 14.51
C PHE A 528 17.57 -11.93 14.21
N LYS A 529 18.11 -11.83 12.98
CA LYS A 529 19.32 -12.55 12.55
C LYS A 529 20.54 -12.17 13.40
N ILE A 530 20.74 -10.88 13.68
CA ILE A 530 21.85 -10.37 14.52
C ILE A 530 21.69 -10.82 15.98
N LEU A 531 20.47 -10.74 16.53
CA LEU A 531 20.19 -11.23 17.87
C LEU A 531 20.46 -12.74 17.99
N LEU A 532 20.08 -13.51 16.97
CA LEU A 532 20.33 -14.96 16.92
C LEU A 532 21.82 -15.27 16.85
N CYS A 533 22.59 -14.49 16.09
CA CYS A 533 24.05 -14.61 16.00
C CYS A 533 24.69 -14.51 17.40
N ALA A 534 24.35 -13.48 18.17
CA ALA A 534 24.86 -13.32 19.53
C ALA A 534 24.43 -14.48 20.46
N ALA A 535 23.17 -14.94 20.33
CA ALA A 535 22.64 -16.06 21.10
C ALA A 535 23.38 -17.38 20.79
N PHE A 536 23.64 -17.65 19.51
CA PHE A 536 24.34 -18.84 19.04
C PHE A 536 25.82 -18.83 19.45
N LEU A 537 26.49 -17.67 19.41
CA LEU A 537 27.85 -17.54 19.92
C LEU A 537 27.92 -17.83 21.43
N GLN A 538 26.90 -17.46 22.21
CA GLN A 538 26.81 -17.88 23.61
C GLN A 538 26.68 -19.40 23.75
N HIS A 539 25.86 -20.03 22.91
CA HIS A 539 25.71 -21.49 22.90
C HIS A 539 27.04 -22.18 22.61
N LEU A 540 27.77 -21.72 21.59
CA LEU A 540 29.09 -22.25 21.26
C LEU A 540 30.09 -22.04 22.41
N ALA A 541 30.08 -20.87 23.06
CA ALA A 541 30.90 -20.61 24.23
C ALA A 541 30.62 -21.59 25.38
N ASN A 542 29.36 -22.01 25.57
CA ASN A 542 28.97 -22.98 26.59
C ASN A 542 29.47 -24.39 26.27
N ILE A 543 29.35 -24.85 25.02
CA ILE A 543 29.86 -26.17 24.58
C ILE A 543 31.36 -26.28 24.81
N VAL A 544 32.09 -25.21 24.49
CA VAL A 544 33.55 -25.19 24.46
C VAL A 544 34.15 -24.87 25.85
N LYS A 545 33.33 -24.47 26.83
CA LYS A 545 33.73 -24.02 28.17
C LYS A 545 34.57 -25.05 28.94
N THR A 546 34.32 -26.33 28.73
CA THR A 546 34.92 -27.43 29.50
C THR A 546 36.38 -27.70 29.14
N LYS A 547 36.82 -27.34 27.92
CA LYS A 547 38.19 -27.60 27.45
C LYS A 547 38.98 -26.28 27.33
N LEU A 548 40.15 -26.23 27.97
CA LEU A 548 41.02 -25.04 28.01
C LEU A 548 41.44 -24.52 26.63
N ILE A 549 42.02 -25.40 25.78
CA ILE A 549 42.54 -25.01 24.46
C ILE A 549 41.41 -24.50 23.53
N PRO A 550 40.31 -25.24 23.33
CA PRO A 550 39.18 -24.76 22.54
C PRO A 550 38.57 -23.46 23.09
N ARG A 551 38.50 -23.29 24.41
CA ARG A 551 37.98 -22.07 25.04
C ARG A 551 38.84 -20.86 24.70
N PHE A 552 40.16 -20.99 24.81
CA PHE A 552 41.11 -19.93 24.45
C PHE A 552 40.97 -19.55 22.96
N ILE A 553 40.94 -20.55 22.07
CA ILE A 553 40.75 -20.34 20.63
C ILE A 553 39.43 -19.62 20.34
N PHE A 554 38.34 -20.03 20.97
CA PHE A 554 37.04 -19.38 20.82
C PHE A 554 37.09 -17.89 21.21
N HIS A 555 37.66 -17.56 22.38
CA HIS A 555 37.73 -16.18 22.86
C HIS A 555 38.63 -15.33 21.96
N LEU A 556 39.76 -15.86 21.52
CA LEU A 556 40.65 -15.18 20.55
C LEU A 556 39.92 -14.93 19.23
N SER A 557 39.22 -15.93 18.69
CA SER A 557 38.44 -15.79 17.45
C SER A 557 37.33 -14.75 17.58
N LEU A 558 36.65 -14.70 18.73
CA LEU A 558 35.60 -13.73 19.02
C LEU A 558 36.18 -12.30 19.07
N CYS A 559 37.33 -12.11 19.71
CA CYS A 559 38.02 -10.82 19.74
C CYS A 559 38.43 -10.35 18.33
N ILE A 560 39.03 -11.23 17.53
CA ILE A 560 39.41 -10.92 16.14
C ILE A 560 38.17 -10.56 15.30
N TRP A 561 37.08 -11.31 15.47
CA TRP A 561 35.83 -11.05 14.78
C TRP A 561 35.22 -9.70 15.18
N ILE A 562 35.18 -9.36 16.48
CA ILE A 562 34.70 -8.05 16.96
C ILE A 562 35.56 -6.91 16.40
N LEU A 563 36.88 -7.05 16.40
CA LEU A 563 37.79 -6.06 15.80
C LEU A 563 37.54 -5.91 14.30
N SER A 564 37.25 -7.00 13.60
CA SER A 564 36.89 -6.98 12.17
C SER A 564 35.58 -6.23 11.94
N VAL A 565 34.56 -6.45 12.78
CA VAL A 565 33.28 -5.71 12.74
C VAL A 565 33.53 -4.21 12.90
N MET A 566 34.36 -3.80 13.88
CA MET A 566 34.71 -2.38 14.09
C MET A 566 35.46 -1.79 12.90
N TYR A 567 36.40 -2.54 12.33
CA TYR A 567 37.17 -2.12 11.17
C TYR A 567 36.26 -1.84 9.96
N VAL A 568 35.36 -2.78 9.65
CA VAL A 568 34.39 -2.62 8.56
C VAL A 568 33.44 -1.46 8.84
N PHE A 569 32.91 -1.36 10.05
CA PHE A 569 32.03 -0.26 10.44
C PHE A 569 32.70 1.10 10.22
N LYS A 570 33.94 1.28 10.71
CA LYS A 570 34.73 2.50 10.53
C LYS A 570 35.03 2.78 9.06
N LYS A 571 35.28 1.75 8.25
CA LYS A 571 35.60 1.89 6.83
C LYS A 571 34.39 2.36 6.01
N PHE A 572 33.21 1.79 6.27
CA PHE A 572 31.97 2.09 5.55
C PHE A 572 31.16 3.24 6.16
N ILE A 573 31.61 3.81 7.28
CA ILE A 573 30.97 4.97 7.93
C ILE A 573 30.82 6.17 6.98
N VAL A 574 31.74 6.30 6.01
CA VAL A 574 31.71 7.36 4.99
C VAL A 574 30.44 7.28 4.14
N PHE A 575 29.97 6.08 3.82
CA PHE A 575 28.71 5.88 3.09
C PHE A 575 27.46 6.00 3.98
N SER A 576 27.59 5.97 5.30
CA SER A 576 26.47 6.22 6.21
C SER A 576 26.25 7.72 6.45
N TYR A 577 27.33 8.50 6.59
CA TYR A 577 27.22 9.95 6.86
C TYR A 577 27.29 10.84 5.61
N GLY A 578 27.99 10.41 4.55
CA GLY A 578 28.17 11.19 3.32
C GLY A 578 28.96 12.49 3.50
N THR A 579 29.68 12.67 4.60
CA THR A 579 30.35 13.94 4.95
C THR A 579 31.74 14.09 4.34
N SER A 580 32.41 13.00 3.98
CA SER A 580 33.75 13.06 3.40
C SER A 580 33.68 13.11 1.88
N PRO A 581 34.33 14.08 1.22
CA PRO A 581 34.46 14.08 -0.22
C PRO A 581 35.34 12.89 -0.63
N LEU A 582 34.85 12.03 -1.52
CA LEU A 582 35.59 10.88 -2.02
C LEU A 582 36.10 11.14 -3.43
N THR A 583 37.30 10.64 -3.72
CA THR A 583 37.83 10.53 -5.08
C THR A 583 37.33 9.25 -5.74
N SER A 584 37.29 9.19 -7.08
CA SER A 584 36.87 8.00 -7.83
C SER A 584 37.66 6.76 -7.43
N LYS A 585 38.98 6.90 -7.18
CA LYS A 585 39.86 5.82 -6.71
C LYS A 585 39.47 5.30 -5.33
N GLU A 586 39.02 6.17 -4.42
CA GLU A 586 38.59 5.77 -3.08
C GLU A 586 37.24 5.05 -3.11
N VAL A 587 36.31 5.51 -3.95
CA VAL A 587 35.03 4.81 -4.19
C VAL A 587 35.28 3.40 -4.73
N PHE A 588 36.18 3.25 -5.71
CA PHE A 588 36.57 1.93 -6.22
C PHE A 588 37.21 1.05 -5.13
N LYS A 589 38.05 1.60 -4.24
CA LYS A 589 38.62 0.85 -3.11
C LYS A 589 37.57 0.38 -2.09
N LEU A 590 36.43 1.06 -2.01
CA LEU A 590 35.31 0.68 -1.14
C LEU A 590 34.38 -0.34 -1.78
N ARG A 591 34.51 -0.60 -3.10
CA ARG A 591 33.78 -1.66 -3.81
C ARG A 591 34.40 -3.02 -3.53
N TRP A 592 34.04 -3.61 -2.39
CA TRP A 592 34.52 -4.94 -1.99
C TRP A 592 33.79 -6.10 -2.67
N LYS A 593 32.68 -5.82 -3.35
CA LYS A 593 31.90 -6.79 -4.10
C LYS A 593 31.57 -6.20 -5.47
N ASP A 594 31.73 -7.01 -6.52
CA ASP A 594 31.47 -6.57 -7.90
C ASP A 594 30.00 -6.19 -8.11
N THR A 595 29.09 -6.79 -7.35
CA THR A 595 27.65 -6.48 -7.44
C THR A 595 27.27 -5.15 -6.79
N TRP A 596 28.19 -4.49 -6.08
CA TRP A 596 27.94 -3.16 -5.50
C TRP A 596 28.23 -2.09 -6.53
N ASP A 597 27.17 -1.54 -7.10
CA ASP A 597 27.25 -0.47 -8.07
C ASP A 597 27.22 0.89 -7.38
N PHE A 598 28.39 1.50 -7.28
CA PHE A 598 28.56 2.86 -6.78
C PHE A 598 28.59 3.85 -7.95
N ILE A 599 27.93 4.99 -7.78
CA ILE A 599 27.93 6.04 -8.80
C ILE A 599 29.21 6.85 -8.66
N ILE A 600 29.87 7.07 -9.79
CA ILE A 600 31.12 7.84 -9.89
C ILE A 600 30.90 8.90 -10.95
N HIS A 601 31.18 10.17 -10.62
CA HIS A 601 31.19 11.24 -11.60
C HIS A 601 32.26 10.94 -12.64
N LYS A 602 31.92 11.14 -13.92
CA LYS A 602 32.94 11.09 -14.98
C LYS A 602 34.02 12.13 -14.66
N PRO A 603 35.31 11.75 -14.80
CA PRO A 603 36.43 12.62 -14.47
C PRO A 603 36.47 13.89 -15.31
#